data_AF-A0AA39CUT1-F1
#
_entry.id   AF-A0AA39CUT1-F1
#
_cell.length_a   1.000
_cell.length_b   1.000
_cell.length_c   1.000
_cell.angle_alpha   90.00
_cell.angle_beta   90.00
_cell.angle_gamma   90.00
#
_symmetry.space_group_name_H-M   'P 1'
#
loop_
_entity.id
_entity.type
_entity.pdbx_description
1 polymer ?
#
loop_
_entity_poly.entity_id
_entity_poly.type
_entity_poly.pdbx_seq_one_letter_code
_entity_poly.pdbx_strand_id
1 'polypeptide(L)'
;MNRWLFLLFAALPLAAGAVVIRDDVDDARYRIEGSAFPALADMPGEGHGVLIAPRWVVTAAHATPMEGMGATITINGSAYGVERVFLHPGYRSMPEALGREALATGNPSGIHAFLAASDDIALIRLATPVDGVRPVALYRGAAEVTQVVALIGKGATGNGAAGQWPDGPHRTSLRRAYNAVTGGNERYI
;
A
#
# COMPACT_ATOMS: atom_id res chain seq x y z
N MET A 1 -3.97 14.32 47.38
CA MET A 1 -4.48 13.22 46.53
C MET A 1 -4.61 13.55 45.03
N ASN A 2 -4.51 14.82 44.60
CA ASN A 2 -4.76 15.17 43.18
C ASN A 2 -3.55 15.04 42.24
N ARG A 3 -2.31 14.96 42.74
CA ARG A 3 -1.10 14.91 41.87
C ARG A 3 -0.91 13.56 41.15
N TRP A 4 -1.40 12.47 41.73
CA TRP A 4 -1.32 11.13 41.14
C TRP A 4 -2.34 10.93 40.00
N LEU A 5 -3.49 11.61 40.06
CA LEU A 5 -4.49 11.61 39.00
C LEU A 5 -3.97 12.28 37.71
N PHE A 6 -3.18 13.36 37.82
CA PHE A 6 -2.55 14.01 36.65
C PHE A 6 -1.49 13.14 35.97
N LEU A 7 -0.72 12.34 36.74
CA LEU A 7 0.25 11.39 36.18
C LEU A 7 -0.44 10.20 35.48
N LEU A 8 -1.61 9.77 35.97
CA LEU A 8 -2.44 8.73 35.34
C LEU A 8 -3.03 9.18 33.99
N PHE A 9 -3.41 10.46 33.85
CA PHE A 9 -3.92 11.00 32.59
C PHE A 9 -2.82 11.23 31.53
N ALA A 10 -1.58 11.53 31.95
CA ALA A 10 -0.45 11.75 31.03
C ALA A 10 0.07 10.47 30.34
N ALA A 11 -0.35 9.29 30.81
CA ALA A 11 0.05 7.99 30.25
C ALA A 11 -0.98 7.37 29.30
N LEU A 12 -2.09 8.06 28.99
CA LEU A 12 -3.10 7.55 28.07
C LEU A 12 -2.57 7.65 26.62
N PRO A 13 -2.48 6.53 25.89
CA PRO A 13 -2.06 6.58 24.49
C PRO A 13 -3.14 7.28 23.66
N LEU A 14 -2.77 8.38 22.99
CA LEU A 14 -3.60 9.02 21.99
C LEU A 14 -3.60 8.16 20.72
N ALA A 15 -4.78 7.84 20.19
CA ALA A 15 -4.89 7.19 18.90
C ALA A 15 -4.55 8.22 17.80
N ALA A 16 -3.49 7.98 17.04
CA ALA A 16 -3.19 8.76 15.85
C ALA A 16 -3.96 8.19 14.66
N GLY A 17 -4.73 9.03 13.97
CA GLY A 17 -5.43 8.67 12.72
C GLY A 17 -4.50 8.61 11.51
N ALA A 18 -3.27 8.11 11.67
CA ALA A 18 -2.24 8.12 10.64
C ALA A 18 -1.55 6.76 10.52
N VAL A 19 -1.24 6.35 9.29
CA VAL A 19 -0.40 5.17 9.03
C VAL A 19 1.05 5.62 9.05
N VAL A 20 1.61 5.76 10.25
CA VAL A 20 2.94 6.32 10.50
C VAL A 20 3.71 5.42 11.44
N ILE A 21 5.01 5.25 11.16
CA ILE A 21 5.93 4.60 12.10
C ILE A 21 6.14 5.55 13.27
N ARG A 22 5.85 5.06 14.47
CA ARG A 22 6.05 5.82 15.70
C ARG A 22 7.54 6.01 15.93
N ASP A 23 7.94 7.25 16.17
CA ASP A 23 9.31 7.65 16.48
C ASP A 23 9.74 7.20 17.88
N ASP A 24 8.79 6.90 18.77
CA ASP A 24 9.03 6.34 20.11
C ASP A 24 9.01 4.81 20.18
N VAL A 25 8.88 4.12 19.04
CA VAL A 25 8.90 2.65 18.95
C VAL A 25 10.08 2.20 18.09
N ASP A 26 10.78 1.16 18.55
CA ASP A 26 11.88 0.55 17.78
C ASP A 26 11.40 0.11 16.38
N ASP A 27 12.07 0.59 15.34
CA ASP A 27 11.77 0.29 13.93
C ASP A 27 11.78 -1.22 13.63
N ALA A 28 12.58 -2.00 14.37
CA ALA A 28 12.62 -3.44 14.24
C ALA A 28 11.25 -4.11 14.46
N ARG A 29 10.36 -3.49 15.25
CA ARG A 29 9.00 -4.01 15.49
C ARG A 29 8.09 -3.97 14.27
N TYR A 30 8.42 -3.17 13.27
CA TYR A 30 7.66 -3.05 12.04
C TYR A 30 8.17 -3.98 10.93
N ARG A 31 9.34 -4.61 11.11
CA ARG A 31 9.96 -5.47 10.10
C ARG A 31 9.54 -6.92 10.30
N ILE A 32 9.35 -7.63 9.21
CA ILE A 32 9.04 -9.05 9.17
C ILE A 32 9.91 -9.74 8.11
N GLU A 33 10.08 -11.05 8.23
CA GLU A 33 10.79 -11.86 7.25
C GLU A 33 10.13 -11.75 5.87
N GLY A 34 10.92 -11.70 4.79
CA GLY A 34 10.38 -11.62 3.43
C GLY A 34 9.48 -12.81 3.08
N SER A 35 9.74 -13.97 3.66
CA SER A 35 8.94 -15.19 3.52
C SER A 35 7.58 -15.14 4.23
N ALA A 36 7.32 -14.13 5.06
CA ALA A 36 6.05 -14.00 5.77
C ALA A 36 4.88 -13.65 4.85
N PHE A 37 5.14 -13.13 3.65
CA PHE A 37 4.08 -12.85 2.67
C PHE A 37 4.58 -13.11 1.23
N PRO A 38 4.70 -14.39 0.81
CA PRO A 38 5.31 -14.77 -0.46
C PRO A 38 4.47 -14.36 -1.69
N ALA A 39 3.20 -14.03 -1.50
CA ALA A 39 2.30 -13.56 -2.54
C ALA A 39 2.48 -12.08 -2.91
N LEU A 40 3.37 -11.34 -2.23
CA LEU A 40 3.72 -9.97 -2.60
C LEU A 40 4.43 -9.98 -3.95
N ALA A 41 3.93 -9.16 -4.88
CA ALA A 41 4.55 -8.94 -6.17
C ALA A 41 5.27 -7.58 -6.18
N ASP A 42 6.56 -7.58 -6.43
CA ASP A 42 7.34 -6.37 -6.67
C ASP A 42 7.16 -5.95 -8.13
N MET A 43 6.68 -4.72 -8.32
CA MET A 43 6.66 -4.08 -9.64
C MET A 43 8.09 -3.67 -10.04
N PRO A 44 8.42 -3.60 -11.34
CA PRO A 44 9.78 -3.28 -11.80
C PRO A 44 10.24 -1.87 -11.44
N GLY A 45 9.31 -0.94 -11.22
CA GLY A 45 9.58 0.40 -10.68
C GLY A 45 9.21 0.48 -9.20
N GLU A 46 8.20 1.29 -8.90
CA GLU A 46 7.66 1.43 -7.55
C GLU A 46 6.32 0.72 -7.36
N GLY A 47 5.90 0.58 -6.12
CA GLY A 47 4.65 -0.10 -5.77
C GLY A 47 4.77 -1.62 -5.66
N HIS A 48 3.67 -2.23 -5.25
CA HIS A 48 3.54 -3.66 -5.04
C HIS A 48 2.15 -4.11 -5.50
N GLY A 49 2.04 -5.37 -5.90
CA GLY A 49 0.78 -6.07 -6.09
C GLY A 49 0.68 -7.30 -5.20
N VAL A 50 -0.43 -8.02 -5.34
CA VAL A 50 -0.70 -9.29 -4.64
C VAL A 50 -1.15 -10.34 -5.63
N LEU A 51 -0.54 -11.53 -5.58
CA LEU A 51 -0.99 -12.70 -6.32
C LEU A 51 -2.33 -13.20 -5.75
N ILE A 52 -3.40 -13.15 -6.55
CA ILE A 52 -4.77 -13.53 -6.16
C ILE A 52 -5.30 -14.77 -6.89
N ALA A 53 -4.65 -15.16 -7.98
CA ALA A 53 -4.80 -16.47 -8.62
C ALA A 53 -3.47 -16.81 -9.34
N PRO A 54 -3.23 -18.06 -9.78
CA PRO A 54 -1.91 -18.50 -10.26
C PRO A 54 -1.28 -17.62 -11.35
N ARG A 55 -2.08 -16.90 -12.14
CA ARG A 55 -1.61 -16.02 -13.22
C ARG A 55 -2.07 -14.56 -13.04
N TRP A 56 -2.60 -14.20 -11.89
CA TRP A 56 -3.26 -12.91 -11.70
C TRP A 56 -2.75 -12.20 -10.46
N VAL A 57 -2.22 -11.01 -10.70
CA VAL A 57 -1.82 -10.05 -9.67
C VAL A 57 -2.77 -8.88 -9.69
N VAL A 58 -3.28 -8.49 -8.53
CA VAL A 58 -3.99 -7.21 -8.35
C VAL A 58 -3.01 -6.16 -7.82
N THR A 59 -3.10 -4.93 -8.32
CA THR A 59 -2.21 -3.83 -7.93
C THR A 59 -2.92 -2.48 -8.11
N ALA A 60 -2.30 -1.41 -7.64
CA ALA A 60 -2.68 -0.05 -8.03
C ALA A 60 -2.41 0.16 -9.54
N ALA A 61 -3.32 0.86 -10.23
CA ALA A 61 -3.22 1.10 -11.67
C ALA A 61 -2.01 1.96 -12.01
N HIS A 62 -1.70 2.98 -11.21
CA HIS A 62 -0.54 3.85 -11.41
C HIS A 62 0.81 3.12 -11.27
N ALA A 63 0.83 1.95 -10.60
CA ALA A 63 2.03 1.15 -10.39
C ALA A 63 2.26 0.10 -11.48
N THR A 64 1.33 -0.03 -12.44
CA THR A 64 1.44 -1.02 -13.50
C THR A 64 2.62 -0.73 -14.43
N PRO A 65 3.35 -1.76 -14.91
CA PRO A 65 4.37 -1.58 -15.92
C PRO A 65 3.75 -1.09 -17.23
N MET A 66 4.45 -0.20 -17.95
CA MET A 66 3.97 0.28 -19.25
C MET A 66 3.89 -0.88 -20.25
N GLU A 67 2.79 -0.94 -21.00
CA GLU A 67 2.60 -1.94 -22.04
C GLU A 67 3.73 -1.89 -23.09
N GLY A 68 4.16 -3.05 -23.57
CA GLY A 68 5.18 -3.17 -24.62
C GLY A 68 6.64 -3.21 -24.16
N MET A 69 6.93 -3.09 -22.86
CA MET A 69 8.32 -3.11 -22.35
C MET A 69 8.87 -4.51 -22.02
N GLY A 70 8.15 -5.61 -22.29
CA GLY A 70 8.58 -6.95 -21.87
C GLY A 70 8.81 -7.05 -20.36
N ALA A 71 8.02 -6.28 -19.59
CA ALA A 71 8.23 -6.10 -18.17
C ALA A 71 8.08 -7.43 -17.41
N THR A 72 8.88 -7.56 -16.36
CA THR A 72 8.76 -8.66 -15.40
C THR A 72 8.35 -8.09 -14.04
N ILE A 73 7.58 -8.87 -13.29
CA ILE A 73 7.31 -8.63 -11.88
C ILE A 73 7.96 -9.73 -11.06
N THR A 74 8.43 -9.41 -9.86
CA THR A 74 9.09 -10.41 -9.00
C THR A 74 8.10 -10.89 -7.93
N ILE A 75 7.91 -12.20 -7.81
CA ILE A 75 7.07 -12.82 -6.79
C ILE A 75 7.90 -13.89 -6.10
N ASN A 76 8.02 -13.79 -4.77
CA ASN A 76 8.82 -14.71 -3.95
C ASN A 76 10.26 -14.95 -4.48
N GLY A 77 10.90 -13.90 -5.01
CA GLY A 77 12.26 -13.95 -5.57
C GLY A 77 12.36 -14.42 -7.03
N SER A 78 11.26 -14.86 -7.64
CA SER A 78 11.21 -15.31 -9.04
C SER A 78 10.59 -14.25 -9.95
N ALA A 79 11.18 -14.05 -11.14
CA ALA A 79 10.68 -13.11 -12.14
C ALA A 79 9.62 -13.76 -13.04
N TYR A 80 8.49 -13.07 -13.23
CA TYR A 80 7.38 -13.49 -14.09
C TYR A 80 7.11 -12.43 -15.15
N GLY A 81 7.07 -12.85 -16.42
CA GLY A 81 6.72 -11.97 -17.52
C GLY A 81 5.26 -11.51 -17.45
N VAL A 82 5.03 -10.26 -17.79
CA VAL A 82 3.68 -9.67 -17.92
C VAL A 82 3.12 -10.02 -19.30
N GLU A 83 1.99 -10.72 -19.35
CA GLU A 83 1.26 -10.97 -20.60
C GLU A 83 0.39 -9.76 -20.96
N ARG A 84 -0.34 -9.22 -19.97
CA ARG A 84 -1.30 -8.15 -20.20
C ARG A 84 -1.60 -7.38 -18.91
N VAL A 85 -1.88 -6.09 -19.06
CA VAL A 85 -2.41 -5.22 -18.00
C VAL A 85 -3.87 -4.89 -18.31
N PHE A 86 -4.73 -4.93 -17.28
CA PHE A 86 -6.13 -4.54 -17.35
C PHE A 86 -6.35 -3.43 -16.34
N LEU A 87 -6.41 -2.20 -16.83
CA LEU A 87 -6.75 -1.04 -16.01
C LEU A 87 -8.26 -1.02 -15.75
N HIS A 88 -8.68 -0.61 -14.55
CA HIS A 88 -10.09 -0.35 -14.30
C HIS A 88 -10.59 0.76 -15.23
N PRO A 89 -11.80 0.66 -15.84
CA PRO A 89 -12.30 1.68 -16.75
C PRO A 89 -12.43 3.09 -16.14
N GLY A 90 -12.60 3.17 -14.82
CA GLY A 90 -12.65 4.44 -14.09
C GLY A 90 -11.29 4.93 -13.58
N TYR A 91 -10.19 4.25 -13.90
CA TYR A 91 -8.86 4.78 -13.65
C TYR A 91 -8.62 6.03 -14.49
N ARG A 92 -8.10 7.07 -13.84
CA ARG A 92 -7.67 8.30 -14.49
C ARG A 92 -6.25 8.63 -14.05
N SER A 93 -5.39 8.85 -15.03
CA SER A 93 -4.04 9.38 -14.80
C SER A 93 -4.13 10.82 -14.30
N MET A 94 -3.36 11.14 -13.26
CA MET A 94 -3.35 12.46 -12.66
C MET A 94 -2.88 13.53 -13.66
N PRO A 95 -3.66 14.60 -13.91
CA PRO A 95 -3.21 15.71 -14.73
C PRO A 95 -2.01 16.42 -14.10
N GLU A 96 -0.95 16.67 -14.87
CA GLU A 96 0.24 17.41 -14.43
C GLU A 96 -0.08 18.80 -13.86
N ALA A 97 -1.15 19.42 -14.37
CA ALA A 97 -1.63 20.72 -13.90
C ALA A 97 -1.95 20.73 -12.40
N LEU A 98 -2.58 19.66 -11.87
CA LEU A 98 -2.91 19.55 -10.45
C LEU A 98 -1.65 19.48 -9.58
N GLY A 99 -0.62 18.76 -10.04
CA GLY A 99 0.66 18.69 -9.34
C GLY A 99 1.34 20.07 -9.28
N ARG A 100 1.38 20.80 -10.40
CA ARG A 100 1.95 22.15 -10.44
C ARG A 100 1.19 23.13 -9.57
N GLU A 101 -0.14 23.07 -9.56
CA GLU A 101 -0.98 23.91 -8.70
C GLU A 101 -0.73 23.62 -7.22
N ALA A 102 -0.69 22.35 -6.81
CA ALA A 102 -0.43 21.97 -5.43
C ALA A 102 0.97 22.42 -4.97
N LEU A 103 1.99 22.31 -5.84
CA LEU A 103 3.33 22.83 -5.56
C LEU A 103 3.37 24.35 -5.45
N ALA A 104 2.64 25.07 -6.32
CA ALA A 104 2.62 26.53 -6.32
C ALA A 104 1.85 27.11 -5.11
N THR A 105 0.79 26.43 -4.66
CA THR A 105 -0.12 26.92 -3.62
C THR A 105 0.10 26.29 -2.25
N GLY A 106 0.81 25.15 -2.20
CA GLY A 106 0.89 24.30 -1.01
C GLY A 106 -0.40 23.57 -0.66
N ASN A 107 -1.44 23.64 -1.51
CA ASN A 107 -2.75 23.06 -1.24
C ASN A 107 -2.97 21.72 -1.98
N PRO A 108 -2.99 20.58 -1.27
CA PRO A 108 -3.16 19.27 -1.90
C PRO A 108 -4.63 18.90 -2.21
N SER A 109 -5.60 19.77 -1.90
CA SER A 109 -7.03 19.42 -1.95
C SER A 109 -7.50 18.98 -3.34
N GLY A 110 -7.01 19.62 -4.41
CA GLY A 110 -7.32 19.23 -5.78
C GLY A 110 -6.84 17.82 -6.13
N ILE A 111 -5.64 17.45 -5.65
CA ILE A 111 -5.08 16.10 -5.79
C ILE A 111 -5.94 15.10 -5.00
N HIS A 112 -6.29 15.41 -3.76
CA HIS A 112 -7.14 14.54 -2.93
C HIS A 112 -8.50 14.28 -3.59
N ALA A 113 -9.16 15.33 -4.10
CA ALA A 113 -10.44 15.20 -4.79
C ALA A 113 -10.32 14.34 -6.06
N PHE A 114 -9.24 14.52 -6.84
CA PHE A 114 -8.97 13.71 -8.02
C PHE A 114 -8.79 12.22 -7.68
N LEU A 115 -7.93 11.92 -6.70
CA LEU A 115 -7.63 10.57 -6.25
C LEU A 115 -8.88 9.88 -5.71
N ALA A 116 -9.69 10.58 -4.89
CA ALA A 116 -10.95 10.05 -4.36
C ALA A 116 -11.95 9.68 -5.47
N ALA A 117 -11.85 10.33 -6.62
CA ALA A 117 -12.74 10.09 -7.74
C ALA A 117 -12.18 9.05 -8.74
N SER A 118 -10.91 8.67 -8.67
CA SER A 118 -10.25 7.72 -9.60
C SER A 118 -10.28 6.29 -9.04
N ASP A 119 -10.56 5.31 -9.89
CA ASP A 119 -10.47 3.90 -9.50
C ASP A 119 -9.05 3.39 -9.76
N ASP A 120 -8.15 3.61 -8.80
CA ASP A 120 -6.72 3.26 -8.92
C ASP A 120 -6.45 1.77 -8.67
N ILE A 121 -7.01 0.91 -9.53
CA ILE A 121 -6.87 -0.54 -9.47
C ILE A 121 -6.66 -1.14 -10.86
N ALA A 122 -5.81 -2.16 -10.92
CA ALA A 122 -5.55 -2.92 -12.13
C ALA A 122 -5.31 -4.40 -11.84
N LEU A 123 -5.52 -5.22 -12.86
CA LEU A 123 -5.14 -6.63 -12.89
C LEU A 123 -3.99 -6.83 -13.88
N ILE A 124 -2.99 -7.59 -13.47
CA ILE A 124 -1.88 -8.02 -14.30
C ILE A 124 -2.03 -9.52 -14.54
N ARG A 125 -2.10 -9.92 -15.81
CA ARG A 125 -2.01 -11.33 -16.21
C ARG A 125 -0.56 -11.69 -16.48
N LEU A 126 -0.10 -12.76 -15.85
CA LEU A 126 1.26 -13.29 -16.02
C LEU A 126 1.32 -14.27 -17.19
N ALA A 127 2.44 -14.24 -17.91
CA ALA A 127 2.73 -15.12 -19.04
C ALA A 127 2.72 -16.60 -18.63
N THR A 128 3.18 -16.90 -17.42
CA THR A 128 3.21 -18.25 -16.83
C THR A 128 2.54 -18.26 -15.46
N PRO A 129 2.00 -19.41 -15.01
CA PRO A 129 1.52 -19.55 -13.63
C PRO A 129 2.68 -19.48 -12.62
N VAL A 130 2.37 -18.92 -11.45
CA VAL A 130 3.24 -18.94 -10.28
C VAL A 130 3.03 -20.26 -9.55
N ASP A 131 4.08 -21.08 -9.51
CA ASP A 131 4.11 -22.32 -8.74
C ASP A 131 4.76 -22.09 -7.37
N GLY A 132 4.36 -22.88 -6.37
CA GLY A 132 4.97 -22.83 -5.02
C GLY A 132 4.57 -21.63 -4.15
N VAL A 133 3.76 -20.70 -4.67
CA VAL A 133 3.18 -19.58 -3.89
C VAL A 133 1.66 -19.70 -3.91
N ARG A 134 1.06 -19.79 -2.72
CA ARG A 134 -0.41 -19.83 -2.59
C ARG A 134 -0.98 -18.43 -2.85
N PRO A 135 -1.91 -18.26 -3.82
CA PRO A 135 -2.58 -16.98 -4.02
C PRO A 135 -3.43 -16.58 -2.81
N VAL A 136 -3.53 -15.27 -2.57
CA VAL A 136 -4.36 -14.71 -1.49
C VAL A 136 -5.82 -14.77 -1.90
N ALA A 137 -6.66 -15.32 -1.02
CA ALA A 137 -8.09 -15.34 -1.24
C ALA A 137 -8.67 -13.93 -1.13
N LEU A 138 -9.53 -13.56 -2.07
CA LEU A 138 -10.28 -12.31 -1.99
C LEU A 138 -11.31 -12.40 -0.87
N TYR A 139 -11.34 -11.36 -0.03
CA TYR A 139 -12.45 -11.18 0.90
C TYR A 139 -13.70 -10.78 0.10
N ARG A 140 -14.79 -11.55 0.27
CA ARG A 140 -16.08 -11.33 -0.41
C ARG A 140 -17.23 -11.10 0.59
N GLY A 141 -16.91 -10.86 1.86
CA GLY A 141 -17.91 -10.54 2.88
C GLY A 141 -18.19 -9.04 2.94
N ALA A 142 -18.99 -8.64 3.93
CA ALA A 142 -19.34 -7.24 4.24
C ALA A 142 -19.19 -6.92 5.74
N ALA A 143 -18.38 -7.70 6.45
CA ALA A 143 -18.13 -7.61 7.88
C ALA A 143 -16.70 -7.13 8.17
N GLU A 144 -16.17 -6.23 7.33
CA GLU A 144 -14.84 -5.66 7.48
C GLU A 144 -14.78 -4.58 8.55
N VAL A 145 -15.88 -3.86 8.80
CA VAL A 145 -15.91 -2.79 9.82
C VAL A 145 -15.59 -3.39 11.19
N THR A 146 -14.75 -2.69 11.96
CA THR A 146 -14.13 -3.10 13.24
C THR A 146 -13.06 -4.18 13.16
N GLN A 147 -12.81 -4.78 12.00
CA GLN A 147 -11.74 -5.75 11.87
C GLN A 147 -10.37 -5.07 11.88
N VAL A 148 -9.40 -5.73 12.49
CA VAL A 148 -7.98 -5.33 12.41
C VAL A 148 -7.37 -5.97 11.18
N VAL A 149 -6.85 -5.15 10.28
CA VAL A 149 -6.15 -5.58 9.06
C VAL A 149 -4.66 -5.40 9.20
N ALA A 150 -3.89 -6.27 8.54
CA ALA A 150 -2.46 -6.11 8.38
C ALA A 150 -2.16 -5.41 7.05
N LEU A 151 -1.43 -4.31 7.11
CA LEU A 151 -0.87 -3.61 5.95
C LEU A 151 0.57 -4.12 5.77
N ILE A 152 0.89 -4.67 4.60
CA ILE A 152 2.20 -5.30 4.34
C ILE A 152 2.81 -4.69 3.08
N GLY A 153 4.09 -4.30 3.13
CA GLY A 153 4.80 -3.76 1.98
C GLY A 153 6.27 -3.46 2.24
N LYS A 154 6.99 -3.05 1.19
CA LYS A 154 8.43 -2.71 1.22
C LYS A 154 8.72 -1.32 0.64
N GLY A 155 7.78 -0.38 0.79
CA GLY A 155 7.92 0.97 0.22
C GLY A 155 9.01 1.80 0.90
N ALA A 156 9.16 3.04 0.42
CA ALA A 156 9.88 4.09 1.12
C ALA A 156 9.35 4.26 2.55
N THR A 157 10.21 4.68 3.47
CA THR A 157 9.87 4.70 4.90
C THR A 157 10.47 5.93 5.60
N GLY A 158 10.17 6.05 6.88
CA GLY A 158 10.31 7.26 7.66
C GLY A 158 9.64 7.09 9.02
N ASN A 159 9.46 8.17 9.78
CA ASN A 159 8.74 8.10 11.06
C ASN A 159 7.94 9.39 11.34
N GLY A 160 7.20 9.40 12.44
CA GLY A 160 6.35 10.54 12.83
C GLY A 160 7.11 11.84 13.10
N ALA A 161 8.41 11.78 13.39
CA ALA A 161 9.22 12.97 13.65
C ALA A 161 9.81 13.59 12.37
N ALA A 162 10.28 12.76 11.44
CA ALA A 162 11.00 13.21 10.24
C ALA A 162 10.16 13.14 8.95
N GLY A 163 9.01 12.46 8.97
CA GLY A 163 8.32 12.05 7.75
C GLY A 163 9.12 10.99 6.98
N GLN A 164 8.88 10.91 5.67
CA GLN A 164 9.70 10.07 4.76
C GLN A 164 11.15 10.55 4.74
N TRP A 165 12.11 9.63 4.74
CA TRP A 165 13.52 9.98 4.53
C TRP A 165 13.77 10.35 3.06
N PRO A 166 14.24 11.59 2.75
CA PRO A 166 14.38 12.06 1.37
C PRO A 166 15.34 11.23 0.51
N ASP A 167 16.45 10.79 1.10
CA ASP A 167 17.48 10.00 0.43
C ASP A 167 17.33 8.48 0.70
N GLY A 168 16.18 8.07 1.26
CA GLY A 168 15.89 6.69 1.58
C GLY A 168 15.55 5.86 0.33
N PRO A 169 15.83 4.55 0.33
CA PRO A 169 15.48 3.70 -0.80
C PRO A 169 13.94 3.57 -0.93
N HIS A 170 13.45 3.54 -2.17
CA HIS A 170 12.02 3.33 -2.47
C HIS A 170 11.61 1.84 -2.39
N ARG A 171 12.57 0.97 -2.08
CA ARG A 171 12.40 -0.46 -1.79
C ARG A 171 13.20 -0.85 -0.55
N THR A 172 12.50 -1.34 0.47
CA THR A 172 13.09 -1.70 1.78
C THR A 172 12.88 -3.18 2.11
N SER A 173 13.13 -3.59 3.36
CA SER A 173 12.72 -4.90 3.88
C SER A 173 11.20 -4.97 4.10
N LEU A 174 10.65 -6.19 4.17
CA LEU A 174 9.22 -6.39 4.39
C LEU A 174 8.80 -5.82 5.73
N ARG A 175 7.77 -4.97 5.70
CA ARG A 175 7.22 -4.31 6.86
C ARG A 175 5.74 -4.64 7.01
N ARG A 176 5.25 -4.58 8.25
CA ARG A 176 3.86 -4.78 8.61
C ARG A 176 3.39 -3.71 9.60
N ALA A 177 2.20 -3.20 9.34
CA ALA A 177 1.44 -2.39 10.29
C ALA A 177 0.05 -3.00 10.50
N TYR A 178 -0.62 -2.62 11.58
CA TYR A 178 -1.99 -3.01 11.87
C TYR A 178 -2.86 -1.77 11.98
N ASN A 179 -4.05 -1.83 11.41
CA ASN A 179 -5.05 -0.77 11.56
C ASN A 179 -6.45 -1.36 11.65
N ALA A 180 -7.39 -0.64 12.26
CA ALA A 180 -8.78 -1.02 12.32
C ALA A 180 -9.53 -0.40 11.14
N VAL A 181 -10.37 -1.22 10.49
CA VAL A 181 -11.29 -0.73 9.47
C VAL A 181 -12.44 -0.03 10.17
N THR A 182 -12.64 1.26 9.93
CA THR A 182 -13.71 2.06 10.55
C THR A 182 -14.91 2.27 9.62
N GLY A 183 -14.81 1.87 8.36
CA GLY A 183 -15.87 1.98 7.35
C GLY A 183 -15.47 1.30 6.04
N GLY A 184 -16.48 0.95 5.25
CA GLY A 184 -16.37 0.46 3.87
C GLY A 184 -17.11 1.38 2.92
N ASN A 185 -16.78 1.32 1.63
CA ASN A 185 -17.49 2.05 0.58
C ASN A 185 -18.11 1.04 -0.39
N GLU A 186 -19.40 1.21 -0.71
CA GLU A 186 -20.14 0.36 -1.64
C GLU A 186 -19.74 0.55 -3.11
N ARG A 187 -18.91 1.55 -3.43
CA ARG A 187 -18.47 1.89 -4.79
C ARG A 187 -17.90 0.71 -5.59
N TYR A 188 -17.36 -0.30 -4.92
CA TYR A 188 -16.69 -1.44 -5.55
C TYR A 188 -17.36 -2.80 -5.25
N ILE A 189 -18.61 -2.78 -4.77
CA ILE A 189 -19.42 -3.97 -4.49
C ILE A 189 -20.28 -4.34 -5.71
#